data_AF-A0A146G2U3-F1
#
_entry.id   AF-A0A146G2U3-F1
#
_cell.length_a   1.000
_cell.length_b   1.000
_cell.length_c   1.000
_cell.angle_alpha   90.00
_cell.angle_beta   90.00
_cell.angle_gamma   90.00
#
_symmetry.space_group_name_H-M   'P 1'
#
loop_
_entity.id
_entity.type
_entity.pdbx_description
1 polymer ?
#
loop_
_entity_poly.entity_id
_entity_poly.type
_entity_poly.pdbx_seq_one_letter_code
_entity_poly.pdbx_strand_id
1 'polypeptide(L)'
;MKRCTLILALLASLTPFRLPAADASDNAAIAAIGEAYVKAFNDGNAKAISAFWLPNADYIDLDGVHHKGREAITKLFADFFAANKGVQVRIDSEALSFPTPDTAVEDGLSVVTNAQGGAPSVARYSNLFVRKDGKWFLATVRETPAATSDRSTELGALGWMIGDWQAVTKQGEKVLLSVEPGPNGNFLIIRRTILSNDTPVSGSVQWIAWDASTGGVRSWDFEDDGGFGESQWKPQGDAWTVDSVHTLRNGTKLSSSQTLTPNKNGSVTVTTANLAAGDQKAGTPEDLVFTRPTQK
;
A
#
# COMPACT_ATOMS: atom_id res chain seq x y z
N MET A 1 -26.92 -27.34 42.39
CA MET A 1 -26.27 -28.67 42.46
C MET A 1 -24.77 -28.49 42.61
N LYS A 2 -24.12 -29.51 43.16
CA LYS A 2 -22.81 -29.52 43.83
C LYS A 2 -21.62 -29.00 43.01
N ARG A 3 -20.71 -28.37 43.75
CA ARG A 3 -19.33 -27.97 43.44
C ARG A 3 -18.52 -29.10 42.79
N CYS A 4 -17.60 -28.77 41.89
CA CYS A 4 -16.38 -29.56 41.71
C CYS A 4 -15.19 -28.63 41.45
N THR A 5 -14.48 -28.34 42.55
CA THR A 5 -13.16 -27.70 42.58
C THR A 5 -12.12 -28.78 42.28
N LEU A 6 -11.29 -28.59 41.26
CA LEU A 6 -10.08 -29.38 41.07
C LEU A 6 -8.89 -28.44 41.13
N ILE A 7 -8.24 -28.44 42.30
CA ILE A 7 -6.90 -27.91 42.52
C ILE A 7 -5.93 -28.94 41.95
N LEU A 8 -5.23 -28.60 40.87
CA LEU A 8 -4.06 -29.34 40.41
C LEU A 8 -2.83 -28.54 40.81
N ALA A 9 -2.25 -28.90 41.96
CA ALA A 9 -0.96 -28.40 42.40
C ALA A 9 0.13 -29.17 41.65
N LEU A 10 0.67 -28.58 40.58
CA LEU A 10 1.90 -29.02 39.95
C LEU A 10 3.02 -28.08 40.42
N LEU A 11 3.76 -28.48 41.47
CA LEU A 11 5.04 -27.87 41.82
C LEU A 11 6.08 -28.31 40.78
N ALA A 12 6.00 -27.72 39.58
CA ALA A 12 7.16 -27.65 38.71
C ALA A 12 8.07 -26.57 39.28
N SER A 13 9.31 -26.93 39.60
CA SER A 13 10.38 -25.96 39.83
C SER A 13 10.57 -25.16 38.54
N LEU A 14 9.80 -24.08 38.39
CA LEU A 14 10.05 -23.00 37.46
C LEU A 14 11.33 -22.33 37.93
N THR A 15 12.50 -22.85 37.51
CA THR A 15 13.58 -21.92 37.19
C THR A 15 12.96 -20.95 36.19
N PRO A 16 12.79 -19.66 36.53
CA PRO A 16 12.34 -18.70 35.54
C PRO A 16 13.32 -18.83 34.38
N PHE A 17 12.82 -19.22 33.20
CA PHE A 17 13.57 -19.12 31.97
C PHE A 17 13.70 -17.62 31.72
N ARG A 18 14.69 -17.02 32.40
CA ARG A 18 15.04 -15.62 32.20
C ARG A 18 15.69 -15.61 30.83
N LEU A 19 14.91 -15.26 29.82
CA LEU A 19 15.46 -14.87 28.53
C LEU A 19 16.62 -13.91 28.84
N PRO A 20 17.85 -14.22 28.40
CA PRO A 20 18.95 -13.30 28.56
C PRO A 20 18.50 -11.94 28.01
N ALA A 21 18.56 -10.92 28.85
CA ALA A 21 18.40 -9.56 28.34
C ALA A 21 19.52 -9.35 27.31
N ALA A 22 19.22 -8.67 26.20
CA ALA A 22 20.22 -8.30 25.23
C ALA A 22 21.37 -7.56 25.94
N ASP A 23 22.59 -8.06 25.79
CA ASP A 23 23.76 -7.37 26.31
C ASP A 23 23.97 -6.09 25.48
N ALA A 24 24.43 -5.00 26.09
CA ALA A 24 24.69 -3.73 25.39
C ALA A 24 25.62 -3.87 24.17
N SER A 25 26.43 -4.94 24.15
CA SER A 25 27.27 -5.34 23.01
C SER A 25 26.47 -5.75 21.76
N ASP A 26 25.33 -6.41 21.92
CA ASP A 26 24.52 -6.87 20.79
C ASP A 26 23.78 -5.70 20.12
N ASN A 27 23.26 -4.75 20.91
CA ASN A 27 22.70 -3.51 20.36
C ASN A 27 23.74 -2.76 19.51
N ALA A 28 24.96 -2.62 20.02
CA ALA A 28 26.05 -1.98 19.29
C ALA A 28 26.44 -2.75 18.02
N ALA A 29 26.41 -4.08 18.05
CA ALA A 29 26.70 -4.90 16.89
C ALA A 29 25.65 -4.74 15.77
N ILE A 30 24.37 -4.70 16.11
CA ILE A 30 23.28 -4.45 15.14
C ILE A 30 23.38 -3.03 14.57
N ALA A 31 23.62 -2.02 15.42
CA ALA A 31 23.80 -0.63 14.96
C ALA A 31 24.98 -0.49 13.97
N ALA A 32 26.12 -1.14 14.27
CA ALA A 32 27.28 -1.15 13.38
C ALA A 32 27.00 -1.83 12.03
N ILE A 33 26.12 -2.84 11.99
CA ILE A 33 25.66 -3.44 10.74
C ILE A 33 24.85 -2.44 9.93
N GLY A 34 23.92 -1.72 10.57
CA GLY A 34 23.13 -0.67 9.92
C GLY A 34 24.02 0.42 9.29
N GLU A 35 25.00 0.94 10.03
CA GLU A 35 25.95 1.94 9.53
C GLU A 35 26.75 1.42 8.32
N ALA A 36 27.25 0.18 8.41
CA ALA A 36 28.00 -0.45 7.33
C ALA A 36 27.11 -0.70 6.09
N TYR A 37 25.83 -1.05 6.30
CA TYR A 37 24.85 -1.24 5.24
C TYR A 37 24.56 0.08 4.51
N VAL A 38 24.27 1.15 5.25
CA VAL A 38 24.06 2.51 4.70
C VAL A 38 25.27 2.93 3.87
N LYS A 39 26.49 2.72 4.39
CA LYS A 39 27.70 3.02 3.64
C LYS A 39 27.80 2.22 2.33
N ALA A 40 27.59 0.91 2.39
CA ALA A 40 27.64 0.05 1.21
C ALA A 40 26.60 0.44 0.15
N PHE A 41 25.40 0.82 0.58
CA PHE A 41 24.32 1.29 -0.30
C PHE A 41 24.69 2.61 -0.95
N ASN A 42 25.16 3.60 -0.17
CA ASN A 42 25.51 4.93 -0.65
C ASN A 42 26.72 4.92 -1.58
N ASP A 43 27.60 3.93 -1.45
CA ASP A 43 28.71 3.64 -2.37
C ASP A 43 28.26 2.87 -3.63
N GLY A 44 26.98 2.47 -3.74
CA GLY A 44 26.46 1.65 -4.83
C GLY A 44 27.06 0.24 -4.91
N ASN A 45 27.50 -0.31 -3.76
CA ASN A 45 28.30 -1.52 -3.69
C ASN A 45 27.43 -2.76 -3.38
N ALA A 46 26.79 -3.30 -4.40
CA ALA A 46 25.95 -4.50 -4.28
C ALA A 46 26.69 -5.71 -3.69
N LYS A 47 28.00 -5.85 -3.95
CA LYS A 47 28.81 -6.93 -3.37
C LYS A 47 28.96 -6.77 -1.85
N ALA A 48 29.20 -5.55 -1.36
CA ALA A 48 29.25 -5.29 0.08
C ALA A 48 27.87 -5.51 0.72
N ILE A 49 26.79 -5.07 0.07
CA ILE A 49 25.42 -5.34 0.53
C ILE A 49 25.18 -6.84 0.72
N SER A 50 25.61 -7.68 -0.23
CA SER A 50 25.42 -9.13 -0.17
C SER A 50 26.00 -9.78 1.10
N ALA A 51 27.03 -9.20 1.69
CA ALA A 51 27.73 -9.76 2.85
C ALA A 51 26.88 -9.72 4.14
N PHE A 52 25.88 -8.85 4.21
CA PHE A 52 24.99 -8.72 5.37
C PHE A 52 23.90 -9.79 5.41
N TRP A 53 23.59 -10.45 4.31
CA TRP A 53 22.46 -11.39 4.20
C TRP A 53 22.89 -12.83 4.42
N LEU A 54 22.04 -13.68 5.00
CA LEU A 54 22.22 -15.12 4.96
C LEU A 54 22.15 -15.67 3.52
N PRO A 55 22.79 -16.82 3.20
CA PRO A 55 22.70 -17.42 1.87
C PRO A 55 21.27 -17.68 1.39
N ASN A 56 20.41 -18.13 2.29
CA ASN A 56 18.99 -18.42 2.08
C ASN A 56 18.07 -17.31 2.63
N ALA A 57 18.57 -16.07 2.69
CA ALA A 57 17.76 -14.95 3.18
C ALA A 57 16.57 -14.65 2.28
N ASP A 58 15.61 -13.91 2.82
CA ASP A 58 14.32 -13.70 2.19
C ASP A 58 13.94 -12.21 2.26
N TYR A 59 13.72 -11.58 1.11
CA TYR A 59 13.42 -10.14 1.04
C TYR A 59 12.13 -9.90 0.26
N ILE A 60 11.20 -9.14 0.84
CA ILE A 60 10.06 -8.57 0.09
C ILE A 60 10.28 -7.06 0.08
N ASP A 61 10.39 -6.50 -1.13
CA ASP A 61 10.59 -5.07 -1.33
C ASP A 61 9.29 -4.27 -1.22
N LEU A 62 9.43 -2.96 -1.34
CA LEU A 62 8.33 -1.99 -1.24
C LEU A 62 7.16 -2.26 -2.21
N ASP A 63 7.45 -2.85 -3.37
CA ASP A 63 6.47 -3.19 -4.41
C ASP A 63 5.83 -4.58 -4.18
N GLY A 64 6.19 -5.26 -3.08
CA GLY A 64 5.71 -6.59 -2.75
C GLY A 64 6.41 -7.71 -3.52
N VAL A 65 7.50 -7.43 -4.24
CA VAL A 65 8.23 -8.44 -5.01
C VAL A 65 9.11 -9.26 -4.08
N HIS A 66 9.04 -10.59 -4.24
CA HIS A 66 9.72 -11.55 -3.38
C HIS A 66 11.06 -11.98 -3.98
N HIS A 67 12.16 -11.65 -3.30
CA HIS A 67 13.54 -12.01 -3.65
C HIS A 67 14.07 -13.08 -2.70
N LYS A 68 14.35 -14.27 -3.23
CA LYS A 68 14.78 -15.44 -2.45
C LYS A 68 16.27 -15.71 -2.62
N GLY A 69 16.99 -15.71 -1.51
CA GLY A 69 18.42 -16.00 -1.43
C GLY A 69 19.31 -14.79 -1.71
N ARG A 70 20.52 -14.85 -1.16
CA ARG A 70 21.52 -13.78 -1.26
C ARG A 70 21.83 -13.40 -2.70
N GLU A 71 21.85 -14.36 -3.62
CA GLU A 71 22.16 -14.12 -5.04
C GLU A 71 21.11 -13.24 -5.71
N ALA A 72 19.82 -13.53 -5.52
CA ALA A 72 18.71 -12.73 -6.06
C ALA A 72 18.74 -11.30 -5.51
N ILE A 73 18.94 -11.17 -4.19
CA ILE A 73 19.04 -9.87 -3.51
C ILE A 73 20.25 -9.08 -4.02
N THR A 74 21.39 -9.72 -4.24
CA THR A 74 22.60 -9.06 -4.78
C THR A 74 22.35 -8.54 -6.19
N LYS A 75 21.68 -9.34 -7.03
CA LYS A 75 21.31 -8.92 -8.39
C LYS A 75 20.35 -7.73 -8.36
N LEU A 76 19.33 -7.76 -7.50
CA LEU A 76 18.40 -6.65 -7.30
C LEU A 76 19.15 -5.34 -7.01
N PHE A 77 20.04 -5.33 -6.00
CA PHE A 77 20.78 -4.11 -5.66
C PHE A 77 21.75 -3.69 -6.77
N ALA A 78 22.38 -4.63 -7.49
CA ALA A 78 23.24 -4.31 -8.62
C ALA A 78 22.46 -3.60 -9.75
N ASP A 79 21.29 -4.12 -10.11
CA ASP A 79 20.42 -3.52 -11.12
C ASP A 79 19.90 -2.14 -10.63
N PHE A 80 19.49 -2.05 -9.36
CA PHE A 80 19.02 -0.81 -8.75
C PHE A 80 20.09 0.29 -8.77
N PHE A 81 21.33 -0.01 -8.38
CA PHE A 81 22.44 0.97 -8.41
C PHE A 81 22.93 1.25 -9.84
N ALA A 82 22.68 0.36 -10.80
CA ALA A 82 22.91 0.65 -12.21
C ALA A 82 21.93 1.71 -12.73
N ALA A 83 20.65 1.57 -12.37
CA ALA A 83 19.58 2.48 -12.77
C ALA A 83 19.56 3.81 -12.00
N ASN A 84 19.97 3.83 -10.72
CA ASN A 84 19.82 4.98 -9.83
C ASN A 84 21.19 5.49 -9.34
N LYS A 85 21.94 6.15 -10.23
CA LYS A 85 23.29 6.66 -9.89
C LYS A 85 23.24 7.77 -8.85
N GLY A 86 24.05 7.61 -7.79
CA GLY A 86 24.16 8.57 -6.69
C GLY A 86 23.01 8.50 -5.67
N VAL A 87 22.12 7.50 -5.77
CA VAL A 87 21.07 7.28 -4.78
C VAL A 87 21.67 7.10 -3.38
N GLN A 88 21.00 7.65 -2.37
CA GLN A 88 21.39 7.57 -0.97
C GLN A 88 20.27 6.95 -0.15
N VAL A 89 20.62 6.21 0.89
CA VAL A 89 19.70 5.70 1.90
C VAL A 89 20.03 6.29 3.27
N ARG A 90 19.00 6.53 4.06
CA ARG A 90 19.04 6.72 5.51
C ARG A 90 18.18 5.63 6.15
N ILE A 91 18.63 5.09 7.27
CA ILE A 91 17.88 4.12 8.08
C ILE A 91 17.64 4.75 9.44
N ASP A 92 16.37 4.89 9.81
CA ASP A 92 15.92 5.38 11.11
C ASP A 92 15.37 4.18 11.89
N SER A 93 16.15 3.65 12.83
CA SER A 93 15.77 2.51 13.68
C SER A 93 14.80 2.98 14.78
N GLU A 94 13.62 2.37 14.87
CA GLU A 94 12.57 2.78 15.82
C GLU A 94 12.44 1.81 17.00
N ALA A 95 12.58 0.51 16.74
CA ALA A 95 12.51 -0.53 17.75
C ALA A 95 13.50 -1.65 17.45
N LEU A 96 14.16 -2.14 18.50
CA LEU A 96 15.04 -3.31 18.45
C LEU A 96 14.72 -4.23 19.62
N SER A 97 14.50 -5.51 19.33
CA SER A 97 14.24 -6.55 20.32
C SER A 97 15.02 -7.82 20.00
N PHE A 98 15.22 -8.68 21.01
CA PHE A 98 15.95 -9.93 20.89
C PHE A 98 15.06 -11.09 21.35
N PRO A 99 14.25 -11.69 20.45
CA PRO A 99 13.34 -12.78 20.83
C PRO A 99 14.05 -14.01 21.40
N THR A 100 15.27 -14.28 20.94
CA THR A 100 16.17 -15.31 21.44
C THR A 100 17.60 -14.78 21.47
N PRO A 101 18.57 -15.45 22.15
CA PRO A 101 19.97 -15.04 22.08
C PRO A 101 20.52 -14.93 20.66
N ASP A 102 20.04 -15.76 19.72
CA ASP A 102 20.54 -15.77 18.34
C ASP A 102 19.62 -15.09 17.32
N THR A 103 18.62 -14.32 17.78
CA THR A 103 17.72 -13.56 16.88
C THR A 103 17.53 -12.15 17.38
N ALA A 104 17.42 -11.21 16.44
CA ALA A 104 17.00 -9.84 16.72
C ALA A 104 15.97 -9.40 15.70
N VAL A 105 14.99 -8.62 16.13
CA VAL A 105 14.01 -7.97 15.25
C VAL A 105 14.18 -6.48 15.38
N GLU A 106 14.43 -5.83 14.24
CA GLU A 106 14.52 -4.37 14.13
C GLU A 106 13.40 -3.87 13.23
N ASP A 107 12.64 -2.90 13.72
CA ASP A 107 11.61 -2.19 12.95
C ASP A 107 12.01 -0.71 12.82
N GLY A 108 11.73 -0.11 11.67
CA GLY A 108 12.00 1.31 11.46
C GLY A 108 11.62 1.82 10.08
N LEU A 109 12.24 2.94 9.68
CA LEU A 109 12.01 3.60 8.41
C LEU A 109 13.28 3.63 7.54
N SER A 110 13.15 3.29 6.27
CA SER A 110 14.18 3.54 5.25
C SER A 110 13.76 4.75 4.41
N VAL A 111 14.69 5.67 4.16
CA VAL A 111 14.48 6.86 3.34
C VAL A 111 15.50 6.85 2.21
N VAL A 112 15.01 6.69 0.99
CA VAL A 112 15.83 6.64 -0.23
C VAL A 112 15.67 7.94 -1.00
N THR A 113 16.77 8.64 -1.24
CA THR A 113 16.80 9.93 -1.93
C THR A 113 17.57 9.82 -3.23
N ASN A 114 16.99 10.30 -4.33
CA ASN A 114 17.65 10.30 -5.63
C ASN A 114 18.52 11.57 -5.78
N ALA A 115 19.77 11.40 -6.23
CA ALA A 115 20.68 12.51 -6.53
C ALA A 115 20.16 13.47 -7.61
N GLN A 116 19.29 13.00 -8.52
CA GLN A 116 18.64 13.84 -9.52
C GLN A 116 17.48 14.70 -8.95
N GLY A 117 17.18 14.58 -7.65
CA GLY A 117 16.06 15.26 -6.99
C GLY A 117 14.76 14.46 -7.05
N GLY A 118 13.67 15.07 -6.59
CA GLY A 118 12.37 14.41 -6.39
C GLY A 118 12.06 14.14 -4.92
N ALA A 119 10.83 13.71 -4.65
CA ALA A 119 10.44 13.30 -3.31
C ALA A 119 11.20 12.02 -2.91
N PRO A 120 11.70 11.90 -1.66
CA PRO A 120 12.30 10.68 -1.20
C PRO A 120 11.26 9.55 -1.17
N SER A 121 11.70 8.34 -1.47
CA SER A 121 10.93 7.13 -1.17
C SER A 121 11.10 6.81 0.32
N VAL A 122 10.00 6.52 1.00
CA VAL A 122 10.00 6.18 2.42
C VAL A 122 9.29 4.84 2.60
N ALA A 123 9.95 3.87 3.21
CA ALA A 123 9.38 2.57 3.53
C ALA A 123 9.47 2.29 5.03
N ARG A 124 8.44 1.63 5.58
CA ARG A 124 8.54 0.92 6.85
C ARG A 124 9.21 -0.41 6.58
N TYR A 125 10.19 -0.78 7.38
CA TYR A 125 10.82 -2.08 7.29
C TYR A 125 10.69 -2.86 8.60
N SER A 126 10.75 -4.19 8.47
CA SER A 126 11.01 -5.13 9.56
C SER A 126 12.13 -6.08 9.15
N ASN A 127 13.20 -6.10 9.94
CA ASN A 127 14.38 -6.93 9.75
C ASN A 127 14.40 -8.05 10.79
N LEU A 128 14.58 -9.29 10.35
CA LEU A 128 15.01 -10.38 11.22
C LEU A 128 16.50 -10.60 11.04
N PHE A 129 17.26 -10.39 12.10
CA PHE A 129 18.64 -10.80 12.20
C PHE A 129 18.77 -12.18 12.84
N VAL A 130 19.69 -12.99 12.32
CA VAL A 130 20.07 -14.27 12.90
C VAL A 130 21.58 -14.28 13.15
N ARG A 131 21.98 -14.74 14.33
CA ARG A 131 23.38 -14.91 14.70
C ARG A 131 23.87 -16.28 14.21
N LYS A 132 24.97 -16.29 13.46
CA LYS A 132 25.65 -17.51 13.02
C LYS A 132 27.16 -17.34 13.20
N ASP A 133 27.79 -18.29 13.89
CA ASP A 133 29.24 -18.29 14.17
C ASP A 133 29.71 -16.96 14.81
N GLY A 134 28.90 -16.42 15.73
CA GLY A 134 29.18 -15.16 16.44
C GLY A 134 28.96 -13.89 15.64
N LYS A 135 28.41 -13.97 14.41
CA LYS A 135 28.11 -12.81 13.55
C LYS A 135 26.63 -12.72 13.23
N TRP A 136 26.11 -11.50 13.19
CA TRP A 136 24.72 -11.22 12.84
C TRP A 136 24.55 -11.06 11.34
N PHE A 137 23.45 -11.60 10.81
CA PHE A 137 23.09 -11.51 9.39
C PHE A 137 21.59 -11.25 9.24
N LEU A 138 21.21 -10.50 8.20
CA LEU A 138 19.83 -10.38 7.75
C LEU A 138 19.34 -11.74 7.24
N ALA A 139 18.33 -12.29 7.91
CA ALA A 139 17.64 -13.50 7.52
C ALA A 139 16.38 -13.17 6.74
N THR A 140 15.60 -12.19 7.20
CA THR A 140 14.45 -11.68 6.46
C THR A 140 14.39 -10.17 6.50
N VAL A 141 13.96 -9.55 5.41
CA VAL A 141 13.57 -8.14 5.37
C VAL A 141 12.21 -8.04 4.69
N ARG A 142 11.35 -7.19 5.26
CA ARG A 142 10.04 -6.86 4.71
C ARG A 142 9.93 -5.36 4.65
N GLU A 143 9.76 -4.82 3.46
CA GLU A 143 9.39 -3.42 3.29
C GLU A 143 7.89 -3.30 3.02
N THR A 144 7.31 -2.21 3.52
CA THR A 144 5.95 -1.78 3.22
C THR A 144 5.98 -0.26 3.03
N PRO A 145 5.05 0.32 2.25
CA PRO A 145 4.96 1.76 2.13
C PRO A 145 4.91 2.40 3.52
N ALA A 146 5.84 3.30 3.81
CA ALA A 146 5.68 4.16 4.97
C ALA A 146 4.51 5.08 4.63
N ALA A 147 3.30 4.65 4.99
CA ALA A 147 2.17 5.55 5.02
C ALA A 147 2.56 6.72 5.93
N THR A 148 2.93 7.83 5.30
CA THR A 148 2.99 9.16 5.89
C THR A 148 2.66 10.17 4.80
N SER A 149 1.37 10.38 4.63
CA SER A 149 0.95 11.77 4.74
C SER A 149 -0.11 11.82 5.82
N ASP A 150 -0.11 12.92 6.57
CA ASP A 150 -1.33 13.34 7.26
C ASP A 150 -2.50 13.31 6.26
N ARG A 151 -2.26 13.51 4.95
CA ARG A 151 -3.22 13.37 3.82
C ARG A 151 -3.84 11.98 3.61
N SER A 152 -3.27 10.93 4.18
CA SER A 152 -3.97 9.63 4.30
C SER A 152 -5.16 9.72 5.27
N THR A 153 -5.16 10.70 6.19
CA THR A 153 -6.32 11.07 7.02
C THR A 153 -7.34 11.90 6.24
N GLU A 154 -6.91 12.85 5.39
CA GLU A 154 -7.81 13.61 4.51
C GLU A 154 -8.58 12.70 3.54
N LEU A 155 -7.94 11.65 3.01
CA LEU A 155 -8.61 10.60 2.23
C LEU A 155 -9.14 9.44 3.08
N GLY A 156 -8.92 9.47 4.41
CA GLY A 156 -9.25 8.37 5.31
C GLY A 156 -10.75 8.05 5.32
N ALA A 157 -11.60 9.06 5.12
CA ALA A 157 -13.04 8.88 4.99
C ALA A 157 -13.46 8.10 3.72
N LEU A 158 -12.56 7.94 2.75
CA LEU A 158 -12.74 7.11 1.55
C LEU A 158 -12.03 5.76 1.66
N GLY A 159 -11.41 5.43 2.80
CA GLY A 159 -10.71 4.16 3.00
C GLY A 159 -11.61 2.92 2.80
N TRP A 160 -12.92 3.05 2.98
CA TRP A 160 -13.89 2.00 2.70
C TRP A 160 -13.89 1.56 1.23
N MET A 161 -13.44 2.41 0.31
CA MET A 161 -13.38 2.13 -1.12
C MET A 161 -12.27 1.14 -1.49
N ILE A 162 -11.20 1.03 -0.70
CA ILE A 162 -10.03 0.21 -1.02
C ILE A 162 -10.42 -1.27 -1.24
N GLY A 163 -9.82 -1.91 -2.24
CA GLY A 163 -10.04 -3.28 -2.67
C GLY A 163 -10.91 -3.39 -3.92
N ASP A 164 -11.33 -4.61 -4.22
CA ASP A 164 -12.06 -4.90 -5.45
C ASP A 164 -13.58 -4.78 -5.26
N TRP A 165 -14.25 -4.38 -6.34
CA TRP A 165 -15.70 -4.24 -6.43
C TRP A 165 -16.22 -4.71 -7.78
N GLN A 166 -17.47 -5.16 -7.80
CA GLN A 166 -18.18 -5.51 -9.01
C GLN A 166 -19.64 -5.04 -8.96
N ALA A 167 -20.16 -4.63 -10.12
CA ALA A 167 -21.58 -4.40 -10.35
C ALA A 167 -21.99 -5.04 -11.68
N VAL A 168 -23.30 -5.21 -11.88
CA VAL A 168 -23.87 -5.70 -13.15
C VAL A 168 -24.96 -4.73 -13.59
N THR A 169 -24.90 -4.25 -14.83
CA THR A 169 -25.92 -3.39 -15.43
C THR A 169 -27.19 -4.19 -15.73
N LYS A 170 -28.34 -3.55 -15.95
CA LYS A 170 -29.56 -4.27 -16.40
C LYS A 170 -29.38 -4.95 -17.75
N GLN A 171 -28.46 -4.47 -18.57
CA GLN A 171 -28.09 -5.04 -19.86
C GLN A 171 -27.13 -6.24 -19.72
N GLY A 172 -26.68 -6.56 -18.50
CA GLY A 172 -25.84 -7.72 -18.21
C GLY A 172 -24.34 -7.47 -18.33
N GLU A 173 -23.91 -6.22 -18.51
CA GLU A 173 -22.49 -5.85 -18.52
C GLU A 173 -21.94 -5.88 -17.10
N LYS A 174 -20.73 -6.42 -16.92
CA LYS A 174 -20.06 -6.43 -15.62
C LYS A 174 -19.14 -5.21 -15.53
N VAL A 175 -19.27 -4.45 -14.46
CA VAL A 175 -18.36 -3.35 -14.13
C VAL A 175 -17.46 -3.83 -13.01
N LEU A 176 -16.16 -3.91 -13.26
CA LEU A 176 -15.14 -4.29 -12.29
C LEU A 176 -14.35 -3.04 -11.88
N LEU A 177 -14.16 -2.85 -10.59
CA LEU A 177 -13.30 -1.82 -10.04
C LEU A 177 -12.22 -2.46 -9.18
N SER A 178 -10.99 -1.99 -9.31
CA SER A 178 -9.92 -2.22 -8.34
C SER A 178 -9.49 -0.87 -7.78
N VAL A 179 -9.52 -0.72 -6.46
CA VAL A 179 -9.20 0.53 -5.76
C VAL A 179 -7.99 0.30 -4.86
N GLU A 180 -6.91 1.02 -5.15
CA GLU A 180 -5.63 0.84 -4.45
C GLU A 180 -5.09 2.19 -3.97
N PRO A 181 -4.41 2.24 -2.81
CA PRO A 181 -3.59 3.40 -2.46
C PRO A 181 -2.50 3.61 -3.51
N GLY A 182 -2.25 4.87 -3.90
CA GLY A 182 -1.07 5.21 -4.68
C GLY A 182 0.22 4.99 -3.86
N PRO A 183 1.40 4.88 -4.52
CA PRO A 183 2.65 4.47 -3.88
C PRO A 183 3.04 5.25 -2.60
N ASN A 184 2.66 6.53 -2.53
CA ASN A 184 2.99 7.42 -1.40
C ASN A 184 1.79 7.73 -0.49
N GLY A 185 0.67 7.00 -0.62
CA GLY A 185 -0.55 7.17 0.19
C GLY A 185 -1.32 8.48 -0.02
N ASN A 186 -0.88 9.35 -0.93
CA ASN A 186 -1.50 10.65 -1.22
C ASN A 186 -2.67 10.59 -2.21
N PHE A 187 -2.85 9.44 -2.86
CA PHE A 187 -3.87 9.20 -3.87
C PHE A 187 -4.58 7.88 -3.61
N LEU A 188 -5.83 7.79 -4.02
CA LEU A 188 -6.44 6.51 -4.37
C LEU A 188 -6.48 6.39 -5.89
N ILE A 189 -6.15 5.21 -6.40
CA ILE A 189 -6.18 4.89 -7.82
C ILE A 189 -7.31 3.88 -8.01
N ILE A 190 -8.28 4.23 -8.86
CA ILE A 190 -9.35 3.34 -9.27
C ILE A 190 -9.09 2.90 -10.70
N ARG A 191 -9.04 1.60 -10.93
CA ARG A 191 -9.03 1.01 -12.26
C ARG A 191 -10.39 0.42 -12.54
N ARG A 192 -11.02 0.83 -13.64
CA ARG A 192 -12.31 0.30 -14.10
C ARG A 192 -12.11 -0.58 -15.32
N THR A 193 -12.84 -1.69 -15.37
CA THR A 193 -13.00 -2.50 -16.58
C THR A 193 -14.46 -2.86 -16.74
N ILE A 194 -15.01 -2.62 -17.94
CA ILE A 194 -16.36 -3.02 -18.32
C ILE A 194 -16.25 -4.24 -19.22
N LEU A 195 -16.96 -5.31 -18.86
CA LEU A 195 -17.07 -6.55 -19.63
C LEU A 195 -18.45 -6.68 -20.23
N SER A 196 -18.50 -6.99 -21.53
CA SER A 196 -19.70 -7.46 -22.21
C SER A 196 -19.48 -8.90 -22.64
N ASN A 197 -20.36 -9.83 -22.24
CA ASN A 197 -20.17 -11.28 -22.47
C ASN A 197 -18.75 -11.77 -22.06
N ASP A 198 -18.29 -11.35 -20.88
CA ASP A 198 -16.96 -11.64 -20.32
C ASP A 198 -15.76 -11.15 -21.18
N THR A 199 -16.00 -10.31 -22.17
CA THR A 199 -14.97 -9.67 -22.99
C THR A 199 -14.80 -8.20 -22.58
N PRO A 200 -13.57 -7.71 -22.30
CA PRO A 200 -13.33 -6.30 -22.04
C PRO A 200 -13.73 -5.43 -23.22
N VAL A 201 -14.59 -4.44 -22.98
CA VAL A 201 -15.08 -3.50 -24.00
C VAL A 201 -14.72 -2.05 -23.72
N SER A 202 -14.39 -1.72 -22.47
CA SER A 202 -13.93 -0.39 -22.06
C SER A 202 -13.16 -0.48 -20.73
N GLY A 203 -12.27 0.46 -20.48
CA GLY A 203 -11.60 0.67 -19.21
C GLY A 203 -11.26 2.12 -18.93
N SER A 204 -11.02 2.43 -17.65
CA SER A 204 -10.57 3.75 -17.22
C SER A 204 -9.60 3.67 -16.04
N VAL A 205 -8.85 4.75 -15.84
CA VAL A 205 -8.06 4.99 -14.63
C VAL A 205 -8.47 6.32 -14.03
N GLN A 206 -8.86 6.30 -12.76
CA GLN A 206 -9.18 7.49 -11.99
C GLN A 206 -8.21 7.66 -10.84
N TRP A 207 -7.78 8.90 -10.61
CA TRP A 207 -6.95 9.32 -9.48
C TRP A 207 -7.79 10.19 -8.57
N ILE A 208 -7.82 9.89 -7.27
CA ILE A 208 -8.50 10.67 -6.23
C ILE A 208 -7.44 11.25 -5.30
N ALA A 209 -7.53 12.54 -5.01
CA ALA A 209 -6.59 13.25 -4.16
C ALA A 209 -7.29 14.28 -3.24
N TRP A 210 -6.58 14.71 -2.21
CA TRP A 210 -6.93 15.93 -1.48
C TRP A 210 -6.43 17.17 -2.25
N ASP A 211 -7.36 18.07 -2.58
CA ASP A 211 -7.06 19.38 -3.14
C ASP A 211 -7.00 20.43 -2.02
N ALA A 212 -5.78 20.75 -1.59
CA ALA A 212 -5.54 21.72 -0.52
C ALA A 212 -5.98 23.15 -0.89
N SER A 213 -6.11 23.48 -2.18
CA SER A 213 -6.55 24.82 -2.61
C SER A 213 -8.03 25.06 -2.35
N THR A 214 -8.82 23.98 -2.39
CA THR A 214 -10.27 24.01 -2.16
C THR A 214 -10.68 23.40 -0.82
N GLY A 215 -9.74 22.73 -0.13
CA GLY A 215 -10.01 22.05 1.14
C GLY A 215 -10.98 20.88 0.99
N GLY A 216 -10.87 20.13 -0.11
CA GLY A 216 -11.80 19.05 -0.43
C GLY A 216 -11.17 17.96 -1.28
N VAL A 217 -11.93 16.89 -1.52
CA VAL A 217 -11.49 15.79 -2.37
C VAL A 217 -11.79 16.11 -3.84
N ARG A 218 -10.81 15.84 -4.71
CA ARG A 218 -10.93 15.98 -6.16
C ARG A 218 -10.48 14.69 -6.83
N SER A 219 -11.04 14.38 -8.00
CA SER A 219 -10.58 13.28 -8.82
C SER A 219 -10.39 13.67 -10.28
N TRP A 220 -9.53 12.93 -10.97
CA TRP A 220 -9.34 12.99 -12.42
C TRP A 220 -9.52 11.61 -13.00
N ASP A 221 -10.29 11.51 -14.08
CA ASP A 221 -10.60 10.25 -14.75
C ASP A 221 -10.10 10.30 -16.20
N PHE A 222 -9.57 9.17 -16.66
CA PHE A 222 -9.00 8.99 -17.99
C PHE A 222 -9.55 7.69 -18.58
N GLU A 223 -10.27 7.82 -19.68
CA GLU A 223 -10.93 6.75 -20.43
C GLU A 223 -10.00 6.20 -21.51
N ASP A 224 -10.10 4.90 -21.81
CA ASP A 224 -9.27 4.23 -22.82
C ASP A 224 -9.49 4.74 -24.26
N ASP A 225 -10.64 5.35 -24.53
CA ASP A 225 -10.97 6.00 -25.79
C ASP A 225 -10.35 7.41 -25.93
N GLY A 226 -9.64 7.89 -24.91
CA GLY A 226 -9.01 9.20 -24.84
C GLY A 226 -9.89 10.30 -24.22
N GLY A 227 -11.08 9.96 -23.73
CA GLY A 227 -11.87 10.84 -22.88
C GLY A 227 -11.19 11.11 -21.55
N PHE A 228 -11.48 12.26 -20.94
CA PHE A 228 -10.93 12.62 -19.64
C PHE A 228 -11.82 13.62 -18.91
N GLY A 229 -11.77 13.64 -17.58
CA GLY A 229 -12.56 14.55 -16.78
C GLY A 229 -11.99 14.80 -15.41
N GLU A 230 -12.64 15.71 -14.69
CA GLU A 230 -12.39 15.93 -13.27
C GLU A 230 -13.70 15.98 -12.49
N SER A 231 -13.61 15.72 -11.19
CA SER A 231 -14.75 15.73 -10.29
C SER A 231 -14.41 16.33 -8.94
N GLN A 232 -15.39 17.01 -8.34
CA GLN A 232 -15.34 17.49 -6.97
C GLN A 232 -16.21 16.61 -6.07
N TRP A 233 -15.67 16.23 -4.92
CA TRP A 233 -16.31 15.32 -3.98
C TRP A 233 -16.77 16.10 -2.75
N LYS A 234 -18.00 15.84 -2.30
CA LYS A 234 -18.61 16.50 -1.14
C LYS A 234 -19.20 15.43 -0.21
N PRO A 235 -18.87 15.46 1.09
CA PRO A 235 -19.52 14.57 2.05
C PRO A 235 -21.00 14.95 2.22
N GLN A 236 -21.87 13.94 2.28
CA GLN A 236 -23.31 14.09 2.50
C GLN A 236 -23.79 13.02 3.50
N GLY A 237 -23.56 13.29 4.80
CA GLY A 237 -23.78 12.28 5.83
C GLY A 237 -22.82 11.11 5.65
N ASP A 238 -23.36 9.89 5.54
CA ASP A 238 -22.57 8.68 5.25
C ASP A 238 -22.31 8.48 3.73
N ALA A 239 -22.91 9.32 2.88
CA ALA A 239 -22.77 9.27 1.43
C ALA A 239 -21.78 10.33 0.91
N TRP A 240 -21.41 10.21 -0.36
CA TRP A 240 -20.58 11.18 -1.07
C TRP A 240 -21.25 11.62 -2.35
N THR A 241 -21.32 12.93 -2.57
CA THR A 241 -21.70 13.51 -3.86
C THR A 241 -20.45 13.78 -4.69
N VAL A 242 -20.46 13.41 -5.96
CA VAL A 242 -19.35 13.58 -6.90
C VAL A 242 -19.88 14.32 -8.13
N ASP A 243 -19.57 15.61 -8.21
CA ASP A 243 -19.93 16.48 -9.32
C ASP A 243 -18.81 16.46 -10.36
N SER A 244 -19.11 16.02 -11.58
CA SER A 244 -18.11 15.71 -12.61
C SER A 244 -18.31 16.50 -13.89
N VAL A 245 -17.20 16.86 -14.55
CA VAL A 245 -17.17 17.37 -15.91
C VAL A 245 -16.11 16.60 -16.71
N HIS A 246 -16.56 15.95 -17.79
CA HIS A 246 -15.73 15.15 -18.69
C HIS A 246 -15.74 15.76 -20.10
N THR A 247 -14.68 15.48 -20.84
CA THR A 247 -14.56 15.70 -22.27
C THR A 247 -14.54 14.33 -22.93
N LEU A 248 -15.57 14.04 -23.72
CA LEU A 248 -15.62 12.81 -24.52
C LEU A 248 -14.62 12.89 -25.67
N ARG A 249 -14.30 11.75 -26.28
CA ARG A 249 -13.37 11.67 -27.43
C ARG A 249 -13.73 12.61 -28.59
N ASN A 250 -15.02 12.85 -28.82
CA ASN A 250 -15.51 13.75 -29.86
C ASN A 250 -15.46 15.24 -29.48
N GLY A 251 -14.93 15.59 -28.30
CA GLY A 251 -14.85 16.94 -27.75
C GLY A 251 -16.11 17.41 -27.01
N THR A 252 -17.20 16.64 -27.03
CA THR A 252 -18.43 16.99 -26.30
C THR A 252 -18.16 16.99 -24.80
N LYS A 253 -18.64 18.04 -24.11
CA LYS A 253 -18.61 18.10 -22.65
C LYS A 253 -19.77 17.29 -22.07
N LEU A 254 -19.45 16.44 -21.09
CA LEU A 254 -20.42 15.68 -20.32
C LEU A 254 -20.34 16.14 -18.86
N SER A 255 -21.46 16.50 -18.25
CA SER A 255 -21.54 16.78 -16.82
C SER A 255 -22.48 15.80 -16.14
N SER A 256 -22.20 15.46 -14.88
CA SER A 256 -23.05 14.61 -14.05
C SER A 256 -22.84 14.88 -12.57
N SER A 257 -23.77 14.43 -11.75
CA SER A 257 -23.65 14.42 -10.29
C SER A 257 -23.98 13.02 -9.81
N GLN A 258 -23.01 12.32 -9.23
CA GLN A 258 -23.19 10.98 -8.68
C GLN A 258 -23.33 11.02 -7.17
N THR A 259 -24.12 10.12 -6.60
CA THR A 259 -24.18 9.91 -5.14
C THR A 259 -23.76 8.48 -4.82
N LEU A 260 -22.68 8.33 -4.05
CA LEU A 260 -22.16 7.06 -3.57
C LEU A 260 -22.70 6.83 -2.16
N THR A 261 -23.55 5.83 -1.99
CA THR A 261 -24.21 5.50 -0.72
C THR A 261 -23.72 4.13 -0.22
N PRO A 262 -22.82 4.09 0.78
CA PRO A 262 -22.46 2.86 1.48
C PRO A 262 -23.68 2.25 2.19
N ASN A 263 -23.89 0.95 2.00
CA ASN A 263 -25.00 0.20 2.60
C ASN A 263 -24.51 -0.65 3.78
N LYS A 264 -25.41 -0.96 4.71
CA LYS A 264 -25.09 -1.76 5.92
C LYS A 264 -24.57 -3.18 5.64
N ASN A 265 -24.88 -3.74 4.48
CA ASN A 265 -24.41 -5.05 4.04
C ASN A 265 -23.02 -5.02 3.37
N GLY A 266 -22.36 -3.86 3.35
CA GLY A 266 -21.04 -3.66 2.74
C GLY A 266 -21.09 -3.42 1.23
N SER A 267 -22.27 -3.34 0.60
CA SER A 267 -22.40 -2.88 -0.79
C SER A 267 -22.43 -1.35 -0.87
N VAL A 268 -22.27 -0.80 -2.08
CA VAL A 268 -22.34 0.65 -2.33
C VAL A 268 -23.29 0.89 -3.49
N THR A 269 -24.30 1.72 -3.28
CA THR A 269 -25.20 2.15 -4.34
C THR A 269 -24.68 3.45 -4.95
N VAL A 270 -24.50 3.47 -6.27
CA VAL A 270 -24.13 4.65 -7.04
C VAL A 270 -25.34 5.07 -7.85
N THR A 271 -25.86 6.26 -7.54
CA THR A 271 -26.95 6.88 -8.32
C THR A 271 -26.38 8.04 -9.12
N THR A 272 -26.89 8.26 -10.34
CA THR A 272 -26.43 9.36 -11.20
C THR A 272 -27.60 10.29 -11.53
N ALA A 273 -27.37 11.58 -11.32
CA ALA A 273 -28.32 12.65 -11.62
C ALA A 273 -27.66 13.74 -12.47
N ASN A 274 -28.48 14.66 -12.99
CA ASN A 274 -28.04 15.85 -13.72
C ASN A 274 -27.10 15.55 -14.90
N LEU A 275 -27.24 14.38 -15.53
CA LEU A 275 -26.43 14.01 -16.68
C LEU A 275 -26.79 14.92 -17.87
N ALA A 276 -25.80 15.60 -18.43
CA ALA A 276 -25.98 16.46 -19.59
C ALA A 276 -24.78 16.37 -20.54
N ALA A 277 -25.04 16.29 -21.84
CA ALA A 277 -24.04 16.31 -22.90
C ALA A 277 -24.21 17.61 -23.71
N GLY A 278 -23.25 18.53 -23.60
CA GLY A 278 -23.43 19.92 -24.04
C GLY A 278 -24.62 20.57 -23.34
N ASP A 279 -25.52 21.19 -24.10
CA ASP A 279 -26.74 21.83 -23.58
C ASP A 279 -27.93 20.86 -23.42
N GLN A 280 -27.75 19.58 -23.76
CA GLN A 280 -28.82 18.60 -23.74
C GLN A 280 -28.79 17.76 -22.46
N LYS A 281 -29.90 17.78 -21.70
CA LYS A 281 -30.11 16.83 -20.61
C LYS A 281 -30.25 15.42 -21.19
N ALA A 282 -29.48 14.49 -20.66
CA ALA A 282 -29.63 13.07 -20.93
C ALA A 282 -30.65 12.45 -19.97
N GLY A 283 -31.11 11.23 -20.29
CA GLY A 283 -31.93 10.45 -19.38
C GLY A 283 -31.15 10.10 -18.10
N THR A 284 -31.86 9.91 -17.01
CA THR A 284 -31.28 9.45 -15.75
C THR A 284 -30.72 8.03 -15.94
N PRO A 285 -29.41 7.80 -15.76
CA PRO A 285 -28.85 6.46 -15.79
C PRO A 285 -29.46 5.59 -14.71
N GLU A 286 -29.36 4.28 -14.86
CA GLU A 286 -29.73 3.38 -13.78
C GLU A 286 -28.76 3.45 -12.61
N ASP A 287 -29.26 3.10 -11.43
CA ASP A 287 -28.44 2.93 -10.25
C ASP A 287 -27.62 1.65 -10.36
N LEU A 288 -26.35 1.73 -9.98
CA LEU A 288 -25.45 0.58 -9.90
C LEU A 288 -25.23 0.20 -8.43
N VAL A 289 -25.29 -1.09 -8.13
CA VAL A 289 -24.96 -1.61 -6.79
C VAL A 289 -23.67 -2.40 -6.88
N PHE A 290 -22.62 -1.83 -6.29
CA PHE A 290 -21.30 -2.45 -6.20
C PHE A 290 -21.21 -3.35 -4.96
N THR A 291 -20.74 -4.58 -5.17
CA THR A 291 -20.47 -5.57 -4.12
C THR A 291 -19.03 -6.04 -4.19
N ARG A 292 -18.47 -6.51 -3.08
CA ARG A 292 -17.16 -7.18 -3.09
C ARG A 292 -17.27 -8.50 -3.88
N PRO A 293 -16.29 -8.83 -4.74
CA PRO A 293 -16.25 -10.14 -5.39
C PRO A 293 -16.19 -11.25 -4.34
N THR A 294 -16.92 -12.34 -4.56
CA THR A 294 -16.75 -13.56 -3.76
C THR A 294 -15.35 -14.12 -4.02
N GLN A 295 -14.51 -14.20 -2.98
CA GLN A 295 -13.28 -14.98 -3.04
C GLN A 295 -13.64 -16.43 -3.40
N LYS A 296 -13.07 -16.93 -4.50
CA LYS A 296 -13.15 -18.34 -4.86
C LYS A 296 -12.12 -19.15 -4.09
#